data_AF-A0A1M7K9D6-F1
#
_entry.id   AF-A0A1M7K9D6-F1
#
_cell.length_a   1.000
_cell.length_b   1.000
_cell.length_c   1.000
_cell.angle_alpha   90.00
_cell.angle_beta   90.00
_cell.angle_gamma   90.00
#
_symmetry.space_group_name_H-M   'P 1'
#
loop_
_entity.id
_entity.type
_entity.pdbx_description
1 polymer ?
#
loop_
_entity_poly.entity_id
_entity_poly.type
_entity_poly.pdbx_seq_one_letter_code
_entity_poly.pdbx_strand_id
1 'polypeptide(L)' 'MNFLAHIYLSGDNDLLKIGNFMADGIRGKHFESYPLEIQKGIILHRAIDTYAATYSRCNFFRNLR' A
#
# COMPACT_ATOMS: atom_id res chain seq x y z
N MET A 1 8.88 2.15 -0.18
CA MET A 1 8.18 0.91 -0.54
C MET A 1 8.91 -0.32 -0.05
N ASN A 2 8.20 -1.23 0.63
CA ASN A 2 8.72 -2.54 1.01
C ASN A 2 8.04 -3.63 0.18
N PHE A 3 8.63 -3.95 -0.99
CA PHE A 3 8.07 -4.87 -1.98
C PHE A 3 7.67 -6.25 -1.42
N LEU A 4 8.39 -6.75 -0.41
CA LEU A 4 8.08 -8.04 0.22
C LEU A 4 6.71 -8.01 0.91
N ALA A 5 6.41 -6.94 1.64
CA ALA A 5 5.14 -6.78 2.35
C ALA A 5 3.96 -6.67 1.38
N HIS A 6 4.13 -5.97 0.25
CA HIS A 6 3.08 -5.81 -0.75
C HIS A 6 2.76 -7.13 -1.47
N ILE A 7 3.77 -7.94 -1.81
CA ILE A 7 3.54 -9.25 -2.45
C ILE A 7 2.92 -10.24 -1.46
N TYR A 8 3.43 -10.30 -0.23
CA TYR A 8 2.98 -11.25 0.78
C TYR A 8 1.55 -10.98 1.27
N LEU A 9 1.18 -9.71 1.46
CA LEU A 9 -0.17 -9.32 1.93
C LEU A 9 -1.24 -9.36 0.83
N SER A 10 -0.87 -9.56 -0.43
CA SER A 10 -1.81 -9.59 -1.55
C SER A 10 -2.43 -10.98 -1.81
N GLY A 11 -2.01 -12.03 -1.09
CA GLY A 11 -2.63 -13.37 -1.13
C GLY A 11 -2.53 -14.07 -2.50
N ASP A 12 -3.59 -14.77 -2.93
CA ASP A 12 -3.66 -15.47 -4.23
C ASP A 12 -4.42 -14.70 -5.32
N ASN A 13 -4.85 -13.46 -5.04
CA ASN A 13 -5.62 -12.68 -6.00
C ASN A 13 -4.69 -11.80 -6.84
N ASP A 14 -4.45 -12.23 -8.09
CA ASP A 14 -3.53 -11.57 -9.02
C ASP A 14 -3.94 -10.13 -9.35
N LEU A 15 -5.25 -9.84 -9.44
CA LEU A 15 -5.74 -8.48 -9.68
C LEU A 15 -5.42 -7.56 -8.49
N LEU A 16 -5.50 -8.09 -7.27
CA LEU A 16 -5.17 -7.37 -6.06
C LEU A 16 -3.66 -7.13 -5.95
N LYS A 17 -2.83 -8.14 -6.30
CA LYS A 17 -1.36 -7.99 -6.42
C LYS A 17 -0.98 -6.90 -7.42
N ILE A 18 -1.58 -6.93 -8.62
CA ILE A 18 -1.31 -5.95 -9.67
C ILE A 18 -1.71 -4.55 -9.18
N GLY A 19 -2.90 -4.40 -8.59
CA GLY A 19 -3.35 -3.14 -8.00
C GLY A 19 -2.41 -2.61 -6.92
N ASN A 20 -1.96 -3.49 -6.02
CA ASN A 20 -1.03 -3.14 -4.93
C ASN A 20 0.36 -2.74 -5.46
N PHE A 21 0.83 -3.38 -6.54
CA PHE A 21 2.11 -3.07 -7.17
C PHE A 21 2.09 -1.76 -7.98
N MET A 22 1.03 -1.51 -8.74
CA MET A 22 0.94 -0.32 -9.61
C MET A 22 0.41 0.94 -8.90
N ALA A 23 -0.01 0.83 -7.64
CA ALA A 23 -0.60 1.90 -6.86
C ALA A 23 0.27 3.18 -6.77
N ASP A 24 1.59 3.04 -6.80
CA ASP A 24 2.56 4.13 -6.84
C ASP A 24 2.36 5.08 -8.03
N GLY A 25 1.96 4.53 -9.18
CA GLY A 25 1.70 5.28 -10.39
C GLY A 25 0.34 6.00 -10.39
N ILE A 26 -0.56 5.64 -9.47
CA ILE A 26 -1.97 6.08 -9.50
C ILE A 26 -2.20 7.17 -8.45
N ARG A 27 -2.20 8.42 -8.93
CA ARG A 27 -2.45 9.61 -8.11
C ARG A 27 -3.95 9.93 -7.99
N GLY A 28 -4.35 10.37 -6.81
CA GLY A 28 -5.71 10.83 -6.55
C GLY A 28 -6.75 9.70 -6.69
N LYS A 29 -7.87 10.01 -7.35
CA LYS A 29 -9.06 9.17 -7.54
C LYS A 29 -9.08 8.40 -8.88
N HIS A 30 -7.99 8.44 -9.66
CA HIS A 30 -7.92 7.73 -10.95
C HIS A 30 -8.05 6.21 -10.84
N PHE A 31 -7.97 5.65 -9.63
CA PHE A 31 -8.22 4.23 -9.43
C PHE A 31 -9.70 3.83 -9.59
N GLU A 32 -10.65 4.77 -9.56
CA GLU A 32 -12.10 4.51 -9.64
C GLU A 32 -12.55 3.89 -10.97
N SER A 33 -11.76 4.03 -12.05
CA SER A 33 -12.03 3.45 -13.36
C SER A 33 -11.59 1.98 -13.49
N TYR A 34 -10.83 1.46 -12.52
CA TYR A 34 -10.33 0.10 -12.55
C TYR A 34 -11.36 -0.89 -11.97
N PRO A 35 -11.24 -2.19 -12.30
CA PRO A 35 -11.99 -3.25 -11.62
C PRO A 35 -11.87 -3.19 -10.10
N LEU A 36 -12.94 -3.55 -9.39
CA LEU A 36 -13.05 -3.44 -7.93
C LEU A 36 -11.87 -4.12 -7.19
N GLU A 37 -11.36 -5.23 -7.71
CA GLU A 37 -10.22 -5.96 -7.14
C GLU A 37 -8.91 -5.18 -7.22
N ILE A 38 -8.69 -4.45 -8.31
CA ILE A 38 -7.55 -3.55 -8.47
C ILE A 38 -7.68 -2.36 -7.52
N GLN A 39 -8.88 -1.80 -7.38
CA GLN A 39 -9.13 -0.70 -6.43
C GLN A 39 -8.77 -1.11 -5.01
N LYS A 40 -9.19 -2.32 -4.60
CA LYS A 40 -8.83 -2.91 -3.30
C LYS A 40 -7.32 -3.01 -3.12
N GLY A 41 -6.59 -3.46 -4.15
CA GLY A 41 -5.12 -3.52 -4.12
C GLY A 41 -4.46 -2.15 -3.92
N ILE A 42 -4.97 -1.12 -4.60
CA ILE A 42 -4.46 0.26 -4.49
C ILE A 42 -4.73 0.85 -3.11
N ILE A 43 -5.89 0.59 -2.52
CA ILE A 43 -6.23 1.01 -1.16
C ILE A 43 -5.34 0.30 -0.15
N LEU A 44 -5.14 -1.01 -0.32
CA LEU A 44 -4.28 -1.83 0.54
C LEU A 44 -2.84 -1.31 0.56
N HIS A 45 -2.30 -1.01 -0.61
CA HIS A 45 -0.98 -0.40 -0.75
C HIS A 45 -0.83 0.87 0.09
N ARG A 46 -1.77 1.82 -0.05
CA ARG A 46 -1.76 3.08 0.69
C ARG A 46 -1.88 2.86 2.20
N ALA A 47 -2.64 1.85 2.62
CA ALA A 47 -2.77 1.47 4.03
C ALA A 47 -1.44 0.93 4.59
N ILE A 48 -0.77 0.04 3.86
CA ILE A 48 0.55 -0.51 4.23
C ILE A 48 1.58 0.63 4.37
N ASP A 49 1.62 1.54 3.39
CA ASP A 49 2.54 2.67 3.39
C ASP A 49 2.28 3.64 4.54
N THR A 50 1.01 3.93 4.82
CA THR A 50 0.61 4.77 5.96
C THR A 50 1.00 4.12 7.30
N TYR A 51 0.83 2.80 7.41
CA TYR A 51 1.23 2.03 8.59
C TYR A 51 2.76 2.05 8.78
N ALA A 52 3.51 1.77 7.72
CA ALA A 52 4.98 1.78 7.74
C ALA A 52 5.55 3.17 8.05
N ALA A 53 4.95 4.23 7.50
CA ALA A 53 5.31 5.61 7.79
C ALA A 53 5.05 5.97 9.25
N THR A 54 3.92 5.54 9.82
CA THR A 54 3.56 5.85 11.22
C THR A 54 4.44 5.10 12.21
N TYR A 55 4.76 3.84 11.92
CA TYR A 55 5.69 3.05 12.74
C TYR A 55 7.11 3.63 12.71
N SER A 56 7.59 4.05 11.55
CA SER A 56 8.90 4.72 11.41
C SER A 56 8.95 6.08 12.11
N ARG A 57 7.85 6.85 12.10
CA ARG A 57 7.76 8.16 12.76
C ARG A 57 7.75 8.05 14.29
N CYS A 58 7.20 6.97 14.84
CA CYS A 58 7.11 6.77 16.29
C CYS A 58 8.47 6.45 16.94
N ASN A 59 9.41 5.84 16.22
CA ASN A 59 10.76 5.57 16.74
C ASN A 59 11.68 6.80 16.78
N PHE A 60 11.41 7.84 15.98
CA PHE A 60 12.23 9.07 16.01
C PHE A 60 11.94 9.94 17.24
N PHE A 61 10.71 9.92 17.76
CA PHE A 61 10.33 10.65 18.99
C PHE A 61 10.67 9.92 20.30
N ARG A 62 11.06 8.64 20.27
CA ARG A 62 11.49 7.90 21.48
C ARG A 62 12.96 8.11 21.87
N ASN A 63 13.79 8.70 21.01
CA ASN A 63 15.22 8.96 21.26
C ASN A 63 15.55 10.44 21.54
N LEU A 64 14.54 11.28 21.80
CA LEU A 64 14.71 12.68 22.22
C LEU A 64 14.21 12.93 23.65
N ARG A 65 14.29 11.92 24.53
CA ARG A 65 14.07 12.10 25.96
C ARG A 65 15.21 11.50 26.77
#